data_AF-A0A0V0GUJ8-F1
#
_entry.id   AF-A0A0V0GUJ8-F1
#
_cell.length_a   1.000
_cell.length_b   1.000
_cell.length_c   1.000
_cell.angle_alpha   90.00
_cell.angle_beta   90.00
_cell.angle_gamma   90.00
#
_symmetry.space_group_name_H-M   'P 1'
#
loop_
_entity.id
_entity.type
_entity.pdbx_description
1 polymer ?
#
loop_
_entity_poly.entity_id
_entity_poly.type
_entity_poly.pdbx_seq_one_letter_code
_entity_poly.pdbx_strand_id
1 'polypeptide(L)'
;MQTLISGKAGKSQKAPKTSKARSVAQATSSSGSPSGDNVTPVGPCRYDNSLGLLTKKFINLLKHVKDGILDLNKAADTLEVQKRRIYDITNVLEGVGLIEKKLKNMIQWKGLDVLRPGEVDESVTSLQAEVENLTIEGSKLDEQIREKQERLRVLSEDENNE
;
A
#
# COMPACT_ATOMS: atom_id res chain seq x y z
N MET A 1 -56.23 -34.31 -39.31
CA MET A 1 -57.31 -35.27 -39.01
C MET A 1 -56.74 -36.38 -38.13
N GLN A 2 -57.48 -36.70 -37.06
CA GLN A 2 -57.43 -37.90 -36.20
C GLN A 2 -56.28 -38.13 -35.21
N THR A 3 -56.74 -38.41 -33.98
CA THR A 3 -56.09 -38.76 -32.71
C THR A 3 -56.23 -40.27 -32.42
N LEU A 4 -55.68 -40.70 -31.25
CA LEU A 4 -55.97 -41.90 -30.42
C LEU A 4 -54.90 -43.04 -30.54
N ILE A 5 -54.44 -43.78 -29.52
CA ILE A 5 -54.66 -43.92 -28.05
C ILE A 5 -53.57 -44.84 -27.42
N SER A 6 -53.25 -44.61 -26.14
CA SER A 6 -53.08 -45.54 -24.97
C SER A 6 -52.75 -47.03 -25.19
N GLY A 7 -51.92 -47.75 -24.43
CA GLY A 7 -51.26 -47.55 -23.12
C GLY A 7 -51.01 -48.90 -22.41
N LYS A 8 -49.98 -49.00 -21.54
CA LYS A 8 -49.77 -49.91 -20.36
C LYS A 8 -48.27 -50.09 -20.10
N ALA A 9 -47.73 -50.32 -18.90
CA ALA A 9 -48.06 -50.04 -17.50
C ALA A 9 -46.86 -50.59 -16.68
N GLY A 10 -46.42 -49.87 -15.64
CA GLY A 10 -45.40 -50.32 -14.68
C GLY A 10 -45.22 -49.32 -13.54
N LYS A 11 -45.91 -49.59 -12.43
CA LYS A 11 -46.06 -48.83 -11.17
C LYS A 11 -44.88 -49.21 -10.23
N SER A 12 -44.35 -48.37 -9.32
CA SER A 12 -44.94 -47.97 -8.02
C SER A 12 -44.02 -46.95 -7.30
N GLN A 13 -44.51 -45.77 -6.89
CA GLN A 13 -44.91 -45.32 -5.53
C GLN A 13 -43.81 -44.51 -4.77
N LYS A 14 -43.88 -43.17 -4.64
CA LYS A 14 -44.61 -42.26 -3.69
C LYS A 14 -44.07 -42.29 -2.23
N ALA A 15 -43.33 -41.29 -1.72
CA ALA A 15 -43.72 -39.95 -1.15
C ALA A 15 -44.15 -40.02 0.36
N PRO A 16 -44.35 -38.93 1.17
CA PRO A 16 -43.82 -37.53 1.21
C PRO A 16 -43.58 -36.91 2.65
N LYS A 17 -42.97 -35.70 2.70
CA LYS A 17 -43.23 -34.45 3.52
C LYS A 17 -43.42 -34.53 5.06
N THR A 18 -43.01 -33.57 5.91
CA THR A 18 -43.44 -32.14 6.02
C THR A 18 -42.60 -31.30 7.02
N SER A 19 -42.68 -29.98 6.81
CA SER A 19 -42.35 -28.77 7.60
C SER A 19 -42.60 -28.73 9.12
N LYS A 20 -41.81 -27.92 9.87
CA LYS A 20 -42.31 -26.82 10.75
C LYS A 20 -41.21 -25.89 11.30
N ALA A 21 -41.51 -24.59 11.38
CA ALA A 21 -40.78 -23.55 12.10
C ALA A 21 -41.54 -23.12 13.39
N ARG A 22 -40.96 -22.17 14.17
CA ARG A 22 -41.44 -21.44 15.40
C ARG A 22 -41.01 -22.08 16.76
N SER A 23 -40.66 -21.40 17.87
CA SER A 23 -40.56 -19.97 18.29
C SER A 23 -39.84 -19.83 19.68
N VAL A 24 -39.18 -18.68 19.93
CA VAL A 24 -39.18 -17.78 21.13
C VAL A 24 -38.61 -18.20 22.53
N ALA A 25 -37.58 -17.44 22.93
CA ALA A 25 -37.17 -16.79 24.21
C ALA A 25 -37.18 -17.49 25.60
N GLN A 26 -36.08 -17.31 26.37
CA GLN A 26 -36.14 -16.83 27.77
C GLN A 26 -34.78 -16.26 28.24
N ALA A 27 -34.81 -15.17 29.02
CA ALA A 27 -33.69 -14.57 29.74
C ALA A 27 -33.81 -14.86 31.25
N THR A 28 -32.71 -15.10 31.95
CA THR A 28 -32.61 -14.96 33.42
C THR A 28 -31.19 -14.56 33.85
N SER A 29 -31.12 -13.53 34.68
CA SER A 29 -29.97 -12.96 35.37
C SER A 29 -29.49 -13.79 36.56
N SER A 30 -28.17 -13.79 36.83
CA SER A 30 -27.65 -14.01 38.19
C SER A 30 -26.29 -13.32 38.37
N SER A 31 -26.26 -12.37 39.31
CA SER A 31 -25.08 -11.66 39.80
C SER A 31 -24.38 -12.47 40.89
N GLY A 32 -23.04 -12.45 40.93
CA GLY A 32 -22.23 -12.99 42.03
C GLY A 32 -20.75 -13.19 41.69
N SER A 33 -19.90 -12.22 42.04
CA SER A 33 -18.43 -12.36 42.26
C SER A 33 -18.19 -12.88 43.71
N PRO A 34 -17.03 -13.46 44.13
CA PRO A 34 -15.66 -13.05 43.77
C PRO A 34 -14.57 -14.15 43.68
N SER A 35 -13.37 -13.71 43.25
CA SER A 35 -12.03 -14.29 43.46
C SER A 35 -11.76 -15.74 43.07
N GLY A 36 -11.00 -15.88 41.98
CA GLY A 36 -10.19 -17.06 41.68
C GLY A 36 -9.19 -16.68 40.61
N ASP A 37 -7.92 -16.60 40.99
CA ASP A 37 -6.76 -16.34 40.14
C ASP A 37 -6.76 -17.30 38.94
N ASN A 38 -7.39 -16.89 37.84
CA ASN A 38 -7.22 -17.57 36.57
C ASN A 38 -6.03 -16.91 35.89
N VAL A 39 -4.82 -17.30 36.32
CA VAL A 39 -3.62 -17.20 35.49
C VAL A 39 -3.83 -18.15 34.32
N THR A 40 -4.66 -17.69 33.38
CA THR A 40 -4.80 -18.32 32.08
C THR A 40 -3.43 -18.17 31.44
N PRO A 41 -2.79 -19.25 30.95
CA PRO A 41 -1.52 -19.12 30.27
C PRO A 41 -1.76 -18.15 29.12
N VAL A 42 -1.03 -17.03 29.13
CA VAL A 42 -0.97 -16.12 27.99
C VAL A 42 -0.44 -16.97 26.84
N GLY A 43 -1.38 -17.56 26.09
CA GLY A 43 -1.08 -18.20 24.82
C GLY A 43 -0.44 -17.17 23.90
N PRO A 44 0.26 -17.61 22.85
CA PRO A 44 1.02 -16.73 21.96
C PRO A 44 0.21 -15.47 21.65
N CYS A 45 0.76 -14.32 22.03
CA CYS A 45 0.03 -13.07 22.05
C CYS A 45 -0.43 -12.79 20.61
N ARG A 46 -1.72 -12.54 20.37
CA ARG A 46 -2.28 -12.41 18.99
C ARG A 46 -1.52 -11.39 18.13
N TYR A 47 -0.79 -10.47 18.77
CA TYR A 47 0.03 -9.45 18.15
C TYR A 47 1.26 -9.99 17.41
N ASP A 48 1.82 -11.12 17.84
CA ASP A 48 3.09 -11.68 17.32
C ASP A 48 2.96 -12.14 15.85
N ASN A 49 1.72 -12.35 15.39
CA ASN A 49 1.40 -12.69 14.00
C ASN A 49 0.47 -11.66 13.33
N SER A 50 0.37 -10.46 13.89
CA SER A 50 -0.47 -9.40 13.31
C SER A 50 0.04 -8.99 11.93
N LEU A 51 -0.90 -8.69 11.01
CA LEU A 51 -0.54 -8.26 9.66
C LEU A 51 0.37 -7.03 9.69
N GLY A 52 0.11 -6.08 10.58
CA GLY A 52 0.95 -4.88 10.73
C GLY A 52 2.40 -5.18 11.11
N LEU A 53 2.64 -6.14 12.03
CA LEU A 53 4.00 -6.54 12.39
C LEU A 53 4.69 -7.25 11.22
N LEU A 54 3.98 -8.14 10.52
CA LEU A 54 4.49 -8.83 9.34
C LEU A 54 4.84 -7.85 8.21
N THR A 55 3.97 -6.86 7.96
CA THR A 55 4.21 -5.81 6.96
C THR A 55 5.46 -5.00 7.30
N LYS A 56 5.66 -4.61 8.57
CA LYS A 56 6.88 -3.89 8.99
C LYS A 56 8.14 -4.71 8.72
N LYS A 57 8.15 -5.99 9.09
CA LYS A 57 9.29 -6.88 8.83
C LYS A 57 9.50 -7.09 7.31
N PHE A 58 8.41 -7.27 6.54
CA PHE A 58 8.45 -7.42 5.09
C PHE A 58 9.04 -6.19 4.39
N ILE A 59 8.62 -4.99 4.77
CA ILE A 59 9.18 -3.73 4.25
C ILE A 59 10.67 -3.62 4.59
N ASN A 60 11.07 -4.00 5.81
CA ASN A 60 12.48 -4.01 6.16
C ASN A 60 13.28 -4.93 5.24
N LEU A 61 12.79 -6.14 4.92
CA LEU A 61 13.45 -7.02 3.95
C LEU A 61 13.56 -6.35 2.58
N LEU A 62 12.47 -5.75 2.11
CA LEU A 62 12.42 -5.08 0.81
C LEU A 62 13.40 -3.90 0.70
N LYS A 63 13.59 -3.13 1.76
CA LYS A 63 14.55 -2.01 1.83
C LYS A 63 16.02 -2.45 1.79
N HIS A 64 16.33 -3.66 2.25
CA HIS A 64 17.71 -4.15 2.28
C HIS A 64 18.14 -4.84 0.99
N VAL A 65 17.21 -5.10 0.06
CA VAL A 65 17.54 -5.70 -1.24
C VAL A 65 18.02 -4.63 -2.21
N LYS A 66 19.26 -4.80 -2.71
CA LYS A 66 19.95 -3.81 -3.56
C LYS A 66 19.21 -3.42 -4.83
N ASP A 67 18.51 -4.37 -5.46
CA ASP A 67 17.82 -4.13 -6.74
C ASP A 67 16.33 -3.75 -6.57
N GLY A 68 15.86 -3.62 -5.32
CA GLY A 68 14.45 -3.42 -5.01
C GLY A 68 13.55 -4.59 -5.42
N ILE A 69 14.11 -5.75 -5.80
CA ILE A 69 13.38 -6.95 -6.23
C ILE A 69 13.40 -7.97 -5.10
N LEU A 70 12.24 -8.33 -4.55
CA LEU A 70 12.13 -9.29 -3.46
C LEU A 70 11.49 -10.60 -3.91
N ASP A 71 12.14 -11.71 -3.57
CA ASP A 71 11.60 -13.07 -3.73
C ASP A 71 10.60 -13.38 -2.61
N LEU A 72 9.36 -13.65 -2.99
CA LEU A 72 8.27 -13.94 -2.08
C LEU A 72 8.44 -15.25 -1.31
N ASN A 73 9.14 -16.25 -1.87
CA ASN A 73 9.41 -17.50 -1.15
C ASN A 73 10.44 -17.24 -0.03
N LYS A 74 11.55 -16.57 -0.36
CA LYS A 74 12.56 -16.19 0.64
C LYS A 74 11.97 -15.30 1.74
N ALA A 75 11.09 -14.37 1.37
CA ALA A 75 10.39 -13.54 2.34
C ALA A 75 9.49 -14.36 3.26
N ALA A 76 8.75 -15.35 2.72
CA ALA A 76 7.92 -16.25 3.51
C ALA A 76 8.75 -17.06 4.53
N ASP A 77 9.89 -17.58 4.09
CA ASP A 77 10.80 -18.35 4.94
C ASP A 77 11.40 -17.45 6.04
N THR A 78 11.82 -16.23 5.69
CA THR A 78 12.44 -15.29 6.65
C THR A 78 11.45 -14.77 7.69
N LEU A 79 10.18 -14.60 7.29
CA LEU A 79 9.11 -14.17 8.19
C LEU A 79 8.50 -15.34 8.96
N GLU A 80 8.85 -16.58 8.62
CA GLU A 80 8.28 -17.82 9.14
C GLU A 80 6.74 -17.84 9.05
N VAL A 81 6.21 -17.39 7.90
CA VAL A 81 4.76 -17.30 7.67
C VAL A 81 4.28 -18.13 6.49
N GLN A 82 3.00 -18.49 6.54
CA GLN A 82 2.33 -19.15 5.43
C GLN A 82 2.23 -18.23 4.20
N LYS A 83 2.28 -18.80 2.98
CA LYS A 83 2.12 -18.05 1.72
C LYS A 83 0.88 -17.16 1.67
N ARG A 84 -0.19 -17.55 2.38
CA ARG A 84 -1.41 -16.73 2.49
C ARG A 84 -1.15 -15.36 3.09
N ARG A 85 -0.27 -15.24 4.09
CA ARG A 85 0.08 -13.96 4.73
C ARG A 85 0.87 -13.06 3.79
N ILE A 86 1.71 -13.64 2.93
CA ILE A 86 2.41 -12.87 1.90
C ILE A 86 1.41 -12.19 0.97
N TYR A 87 0.35 -12.88 0.55
CA TYR A 87 -0.70 -12.27 -0.27
C TYR A 87 -1.48 -11.17 0.44
N ASP A 88 -1.74 -11.32 1.75
CA ASP A 88 -2.38 -10.25 2.52
C ASP A 88 -1.54 -8.96 2.47
N ILE A 89 -0.22 -9.08 2.59
CA ILE A 89 0.70 -7.94 2.55
C ILE A 89 0.81 -7.39 1.12
N THR A 90 1.05 -8.25 0.13
CA THR A 90 1.29 -7.81 -1.26
C THR A 90 0.04 -7.19 -1.85
N ASN A 91 -1.16 -7.70 -1.60
CA ASN A 91 -2.39 -7.14 -2.17
C ASN A 91 -2.64 -5.72 -1.67
N VAL A 92 -2.33 -5.43 -0.40
CA VAL A 92 -2.44 -4.08 0.15
C VAL A 92 -1.38 -3.17 -0.46
N LEU A 93 -0.11 -3.60 -0.50
CA LEU A 93 0.96 -2.78 -1.07
C LEU A 93 0.80 -2.55 -2.59
N GLU A 94 0.27 -3.53 -3.32
CA GLU A 94 -0.07 -3.44 -4.75
C GLU A 94 -1.30 -2.54 -4.96
N GLY A 95 -2.33 -2.67 -4.10
CA GLY A 95 -3.52 -1.82 -4.15
C GLY A 95 -3.21 -0.34 -3.88
N VAL A 96 -2.19 -0.06 -3.05
CA VAL A 96 -1.67 1.31 -2.84
C VAL A 96 -0.70 1.73 -3.97
N GLY A 97 -0.14 0.78 -4.72
CA GLY A 97 0.81 1.05 -5.81
C GLY A 97 2.26 1.19 -5.38
N LEU A 98 2.64 0.73 -4.19
CA LEU A 98 4.03 0.77 -3.67
C LEU A 98 4.91 -0.36 -4.23
N ILE A 99 4.28 -1.42 -4.74
CA ILE A 99 4.97 -2.54 -5.38
C ILE A 99 4.30 -2.89 -6.70
N GLU A 100 5.04 -3.61 -7.53
CA GLU A 100 4.51 -4.30 -8.71
C GLU A 100 5.04 -5.71 -8.84
N LYS A 101 4.28 -6.55 -9.55
CA LYS A 101 4.72 -7.90 -9.88
C LYS A 101 5.64 -7.86 -11.08
N LYS A 102 6.87 -8.35 -10.91
CA LYS A 102 7.86 -8.48 -11.98
C LYS A 102 7.77 -9.83 -12.67
N LEU A 103 7.85 -10.90 -11.88
CA LEU A 103 7.77 -12.30 -12.33
C LEU A 103 7.01 -13.14 -11.30
N LYS A 104 6.78 -14.42 -11.58
CA LYS A 104 6.22 -15.34 -10.57
C LYS A 104 7.15 -15.39 -9.36
N ASN A 105 6.60 -15.15 -8.17
CA ASN A 105 7.32 -15.06 -6.90
C ASN A 105 8.29 -13.88 -6.77
N MET A 106 8.32 -12.92 -7.69
CA MET A 106 9.19 -11.75 -7.62
C MET A 106 8.38 -10.47 -7.70
N ILE A 107 8.53 -9.60 -6.70
CA ILE A 107 7.95 -8.26 -6.68
C ILE A 107 9.05 -7.21 -6.73
N GLN A 108 8.72 -6.05 -7.28
CA GLN A 108 9.61 -4.89 -7.32
C GLN A 108 9.02 -3.75 -6.50
N TRP A 109 9.86 -3.10 -5.70
CA TRP A 109 9.52 -1.90 -4.96
C TRP A 109 9.51 -0.68 -5.89
N LYS A 110 8.39 0.04 -5.92
CA LYS A 110 8.22 1.29 -6.68
C LYS A 110 8.64 2.52 -5.90
N GLY A 111 8.55 2.48 -4.58
CA GLY A 111 8.84 3.64 -3.72
C GLY A 111 10.32 3.90 -3.47
N LEU A 112 11.23 3.51 -4.38
CA LEU A 112 12.67 3.61 -4.16
C LEU A 112 13.10 5.08 -3.98
N ASP A 113 12.41 6.01 -4.65
CA ASP A 113 12.63 7.45 -4.55
C ASP A 113 12.30 8.04 -3.17
N VAL A 114 11.51 7.35 -2.34
CA VAL A 114 11.11 7.83 -1.00
C VAL A 114 11.97 7.21 0.12
N LEU A 115 12.65 6.10 -0.14
CA LEU A 115 13.25 5.26 0.92
C LEU A 115 14.77 5.06 0.83
N ARG A 116 15.47 5.75 -0.09
CA ARG A 116 16.94 5.85 -0.08
C ARG A 116 17.40 7.21 0.48
N PRO A 117 17.54 7.36 1.81
CA PRO A 117 18.16 8.54 2.42
C PRO A 117 19.56 8.88 1.89
N GLY A 118 20.28 7.95 1.26
CA GLY A 118 21.67 8.16 0.84
C GLY A 118 21.90 8.51 -0.64
N GLU A 119 20.90 8.39 -1.52
CA GLU A 119 21.05 8.68 -2.97
C GLU A 119 20.19 9.88 -3.39
N VAL A 120 19.12 10.13 -2.62
CA VAL A 120 18.37 11.39 -2.67
C VAL A 120 19.25 12.55 -2.18
N ASP A 121 20.18 12.32 -1.25
CA ASP A 121 21.07 13.36 -0.72
C ASP A 121 22.03 13.92 -1.78
N GLU A 122 22.63 13.08 -2.61
CA GLU A 122 23.50 13.53 -3.72
C GLU A 122 22.72 14.31 -4.79
N SER A 123 21.55 13.81 -5.18
CA SER A 123 20.73 14.48 -6.20
C SER A 123 20.13 15.79 -5.68
N VAL A 124 19.70 15.84 -4.43
CA VAL A 124 19.26 17.08 -3.76
C VAL A 124 20.42 18.06 -3.63
N THR A 125 21.61 17.62 -3.25
CA THR A 125 22.80 18.49 -3.16
C THR A 125 23.19 19.05 -4.53
N SER A 126 23.18 18.22 -5.57
CA SER A 126 23.48 18.65 -6.95
C SER A 126 22.44 19.66 -7.47
N LEU A 127 21.15 19.39 -7.26
CA LEU A 127 20.08 20.32 -7.64
C LEU A 127 20.17 21.63 -6.85
N GLN A 128 20.55 21.56 -5.56
CA GLN A 128 20.72 22.75 -4.73
C GLN A 128 21.90 23.61 -5.21
N ALA A 129 23.01 22.99 -5.63
CA ALA A 129 24.13 23.70 -6.25
C ALA A 129 23.73 24.32 -7.61
N GLU A 130 22.91 23.64 -8.40
CA GLU A 130 22.39 24.17 -9.66
C GLU A 130 21.47 25.39 -9.43
N VAL A 131 20.59 25.33 -8.42
CA VAL A 131 19.75 26.46 -8.02
C VAL A 131 20.58 27.66 -7.58
N GLU A 132 21.65 27.43 -6.79
CA GLU A 132 22.54 28.50 -6.35
C GLU A 132 23.26 29.15 -7.55
N ASN A 133 23.78 28.35 -8.47
CA ASN A 133 24.46 28.85 -9.67
C ASN A 133 23.52 29.67 -10.57
N LEU A 134 22.29 29.19 -10.79
CA LEU A 134 21.25 29.92 -11.54
C LEU A 134 20.86 31.22 -10.84
N THR A 135 20.84 31.24 -9.50
CA THR A 135 20.55 32.46 -8.72
C THR A 135 21.65 33.50 -8.91
N ILE A 136 22.91 33.09 -8.92
CA ILE A 136 24.05 33.98 -9.19
C ILE A 136 23.97 34.54 -10.61
N GLU A 137 23.70 33.69 -11.60
CA GLU A 137 23.57 34.12 -12.99
C GLU A 137 22.40 35.09 -13.20
N GLY A 138 21.24 34.82 -12.58
CA GLY A 138 20.11 35.73 -12.55
C GLY A 138 20.48 37.11 -11.98
N SER A 139 21.17 37.14 -10.82
CA SER A 139 21.61 38.39 -10.20
C SER A 139 22.56 39.20 -11.08
N LYS A 140 23.43 38.51 -11.84
CA LYS A 140 24.37 39.15 -12.76
C LYS A 140 23.67 39.73 -13.99
N LEU A 141 22.63 39.08 -14.49
CA LEU A 141 21.83 39.59 -15.59
C LEU A 141 21.03 40.82 -15.15
N ASP A 142 20.45 40.79 -13.96
CA ASP A 142 19.72 41.94 -13.39
C ASP A 142 20.63 43.17 -13.20
N GLU A 143 21.89 42.97 -12.81
CA GLU A 143 22.87 44.06 -12.70
C GLU A 143 23.18 44.68 -14.07
N GLN A 144 23.39 43.85 -15.10
CA GLN A 144 23.62 44.36 -16.47
C GLN A 144 22.41 45.08 -17.04
N ILE A 145 21.20 44.61 -16.74
CA ILE A 145 19.96 45.30 -17.15
C ILE A 145 19.92 46.68 -16.51
N ARG A 146 20.19 46.77 -15.20
CA ARG A 146 20.20 48.03 -14.45
C ARG A 146 21.24 49.00 -15.01
N GLU A 147 22.46 48.53 -15.25
CA GLU A 147 23.53 49.35 -15.82
C GLU A 147 23.14 49.90 -17.19
N LYS A 148 22.58 49.07 -18.07
CA LYS A 148 22.17 49.53 -19.40
C LYS A 148 20.99 50.48 -19.36
N GLN A 149 20.02 50.26 -18.46
CA GLN A 149 18.91 51.18 -18.24
C GLN A 149 19.39 52.55 -17.75
N GLU A 150 20.36 52.58 -16.84
CA GLU A 150 20.95 53.83 -16.34
C GLU A 150 21.71 54.57 -17.45
N ARG A 151 22.52 53.86 -18.25
CA ARG A 151 23.22 54.48 -19.39
C ARG A 151 22.25 55.08 -20.42
N LEU A 152 21.16 54.37 -20.72
CA LEU A 152 20.12 54.89 -21.62
C LEU A 152 19.43 56.13 -21.03
N ARG A 153 19.20 56.14 -19.71
CA ARG A 153 18.60 57.27 -19.02
C ARG A 153 19.48 58.51 -19.07
N VAL A 154 20.77 58.37 -18.75
CA VAL A 154 21.75 59.47 -18.83
C VAL A 154 21.80 60.07 -20.23
N LEU A 155 21.92 59.22 -21.26
CA LEU A 155 21.94 59.68 -22.67
C LEU A 155 20.64 60.42 -23.06
N SER A 156 19.50 59.97 -22.56
CA SER A 156 18.20 60.63 -22.80
C SER A 156 18.04 61.95 -22.07
N GLU A 157 18.63 62.10 -20.88
CA GLU A 157 18.57 63.34 -20.10
C GLU A 157 19.51 64.40 -20.69
N ASP A 158 20.64 64.00 -21.28
CA ASP A 158 21.57 64.87 -21.99
C ASP A 158 20.98 65.44 -23.31
N GLU A 159 20.25 64.63 -24.09
CA GLU A 159 19.57 65.11 -25.31
C GLU A 159 18.42 66.10 -25.05
N ASN A 160 17.85 66.11 -23.84
CA ASN A 160 16.72 66.97 -23.48
C ASN A 160 17.16 68.27 -22.78
N ASN A 161 18.46 68.52 -22.65
CA ASN A 161 19.06 69.70 -22.02
C ASN A 161 19.79 70.63 -23.03
N GLU A 162 19.56 70.46 -24.34
CA GLU A 162 19.89 71.44 -25.39
C GLU A 162 18.66 72.18 -25.94
#